data_AF-A0A951CHH7-F1
#
_entry.id   AF-A0A951CHH7-F1
#
_cell.length_a   1.000
_cell.length_b   1.000
_cell.length_c   1.000
_cell.angle_alpha   90.00
_cell.angle_beta   90.00
_cell.angle_gamma   90.00
#
_symmetry.space_group_name_H-M   'P 1'
#
loop_
_entity.id
_entity.type
_entity.pdbx_description
1 polymer ?
#
loop_
_entity_poly.entity_id
_entity_poly.type
_entity_poly.pdbx_seq_one_letter_code
_entity_poly.pdbx_strand_id
1 'polypeptide(L)'
;MPENIDVDTDNLRERIAEEHEHSGEGWIRFVGLSAALFAVIAAIGALRSGDLINEALIHQIQASDTWNEYQASRQKEHIYTVAADGIADGRSRNAARLGSYRSEIAREAAKETPLASKARALEEDSAGEVARHHAFEYAVALLQVGIALGAVAALARSKPAWYISLAAGAVGIFFFIRGFAL
;
A
#
# COMPACT_ATOMS: atom_id res chain seq x y z
N MET A 1 -29.64 7.50 -77.49
CA MET A 1 -29.31 8.03 -76.15
C MET A 1 -29.18 6.85 -75.22
N PRO A 2 -28.03 6.59 -74.58
CA PRO A 2 -27.95 5.59 -73.54
C PRO A 2 -28.45 6.18 -72.21
N GLU A 3 -29.32 5.45 -71.51
CA GLU A 3 -29.76 5.75 -70.14
C GLU A 3 -28.54 5.76 -69.22
N ASN A 4 -28.27 6.92 -68.61
CA ASN A 4 -27.37 6.98 -67.48
C ASN A 4 -28.03 6.27 -66.31
N ILE A 5 -27.40 5.18 -65.86
CA ILE A 5 -27.70 4.54 -64.58
C ILE A 5 -27.23 5.54 -63.52
N ASP A 6 -28.14 6.37 -63.05
CA ASP A 6 -27.88 7.28 -61.93
C ASP A 6 -27.78 6.40 -60.68
N VAL A 7 -26.55 6.07 -60.29
CA VAL A 7 -26.30 5.31 -59.07
C VAL A 7 -26.74 6.21 -57.93
N ASP A 8 -27.79 5.82 -57.21
CA ASP A 8 -28.36 6.56 -56.07
C ASP A 8 -27.35 6.63 -54.92
N THR A 9 -26.41 7.57 -55.05
CA THR A 9 -25.33 7.82 -54.10
C THR A 9 -25.85 8.38 -52.79
N ASP A 10 -27.03 9.00 -52.78
CA ASP A 10 -27.62 9.58 -51.58
C ASP A 10 -28.20 8.50 -50.68
N ASN A 11 -28.91 7.51 -51.23
CA ASN A 11 -29.36 6.35 -50.45
C ASN A 11 -28.19 5.51 -49.91
N LEU A 12 -27.09 5.40 -50.67
CA LEU A 12 -25.87 4.74 -50.22
C LEU A 12 -25.18 5.51 -49.09
N ARG A 13 -25.14 6.84 -49.15
CA ARG A 13 -24.58 7.69 -48.09
C ARG A 13 -25.44 7.66 -46.83
N GLU A 14 -26.76 7.66 -46.99
CA GLU A 14 -27.73 7.56 -45.89
C GLU A 14 -27.62 6.20 -45.19
N ARG A 15 -27.51 5.10 -45.93
CA ARG A 15 -27.27 3.75 -45.37
C ARG A 15 -25.90 3.62 -44.70
N ILE A 16 -24.86 4.22 -45.26
CA ILE A 16 -23.53 4.24 -44.64
C ILE A 16 -23.55 5.10 -43.36
N ALA A 17 -24.29 6.22 -43.34
CA ALA A 17 -24.46 7.06 -42.15
C ALA A 17 -25.29 6.35 -41.06
N GLU A 18 -26.41 5.72 -41.41
CA GLU A 18 -27.23 4.92 -40.50
C GLU A 18 -26.48 3.68 -39.98
N GLU A 19 -25.75 2.96 -40.84
CA GLU A 19 -24.87 1.87 -40.37
C GLU A 19 -23.75 2.42 -39.48
N HIS A 20 -23.15 3.58 -39.76
CA HIS A 20 -22.15 4.17 -38.87
C HIS A 20 -22.72 4.63 -37.53
N GLU A 21 -23.97 5.11 -37.48
CA GLU A 21 -24.68 5.44 -36.22
C GLU A 21 -25.06 4.18 -35.43
N HIS A 22 -25.45 3.10 -36.10
CA HIS A 22 -25.86 1.85 -35.44
C HIS A 22 -24.68 0.89 -35.14
N SER A 23 -23.57 0.95 -35.88
CA SER A 23 -22.40 0.07 -35.73
C SER A 23 -21.18 0.73 -35.08
N GLY A 24 -21.15 2.08 -34.96
CA GLY A 24 -19.97 2.85 -34.60
C GLY A 24 -19.51 2.78 -33.13
N GLU A 25 -20.33 2.28 -32.19
CA GLU A 25 -20.07 2.52 -30.76
C GLU A 25 -20.17 1.31 -29.83
N GLY A 26 -20.28 0.09 -30.37
CA GLY A 26 -20.23 -1.12 -29.54
C GLY A 26 -18.97 -1.18 -28.66
N TRP A 27 -17.83 -0.72 -29.20
CA TRP A 27 -16.56 -0.65 -28.48
C TRP A 27 -16.56 0.38 -27.33
N ILE A 28 -17.31 1.47 -27.43
CA ILE A 28 -17.42 2.48 -26.35
C ILE A 28 -18.15 1.88 -25.14
N ARG A 29 -19.14 0.99 -25.37
CA ARG A 29 -19.78 0.23 -24.29
C ARG A 29 -18.77 -0.65 -23.56
N PHE A 30 -17.85 -1.28 -24.29
CA PHE A 30 -16.77 -2.08 -23.70
C PHE A 30 -15.75 -1.22 -22.93
N VAL A 31 -15.48 0.02 -23.36
CA VAL A 31 -14.68 0.99 -22.59
C VAL A 31 -15.33 1.24 -21.23
N GLY A 32 -16.63 1.56 -21.22
CA GLY A 32 -17.38 1.79 -19.98
C GLY A 32 -17.40 0.56 -19.06
N LEU A 33 -17.59 -0.64 -19.63
CA LEU A 33 -17.55 -1.90 -18.87
C LEU A 33 -16.16 -2.14 -18.25
N SER A 34 -15.08 -1.91 -19.01
CA SER A 34 -13.71 -2.07 -18.52
C SER A 34 -13.37 -1.07 -17.41
N ALA A 35 -13.81 0.18 -17.54
CA ALA A 35 -13.65 1.19 -16.51
C ALA A 35 -14.41 0.84 -15.23
N ALA A 36 -15.65 0.34 -15.34
CA ALA A 36 -16.43 -0.13 -14.19
C ALA A 36 -15.74 -1.31 -13.48
N LEU A 37 -15.21 -2.27 -14.24
CA LEU A 37 -14.46 -3.39 -13.69
C LEU A 37 -13.19 -2.92 -12.96
N PHE A 38 -12.40 -2.03 -13.58
CA PHE A 38 -11.22 -1.47 -12.95
C PHE A 38 -11.57 -0.70 -11.67
N ALA A 39 -12.69 0.03 -11.65
CA ALA A 39 -13.13 0.78 -10.48
C ALA A 39 -13.46 -0.14 -9.30
N VAL A 40 -14.15 -1.27 -9.54
CA VAL A 40 -14.45 -2.26 -8.50
C VAL A 40 -13.17 -2.87 -7.93
N ILE A 41 -12.23 -3.26 -8.79
CA ILE A 41 -10.95 -3.84 -8.35
C ILE A 41 -10.12 -2.80 -7.59
N ALA A 42 -10.07 -1.56 -8.07
CA ALA A 42 -9.37 -0.46 -7.42
C ALA A 42 -9.98 -0.16 -6.04
N ALA A 43 -11.30 -0.19 -5.89
CA ALA A 43 -11.97 0.03 -4.62
C ALA A 43 -11.61 -1.06 -3.59
N ILE A 44 -11.62 -2.34 -4.01
CA ILE A 44 -11.19 -3.46 -3.16
C ILE A 44 -9.71 -3.30 -2.79
N GLY A 45 -8.86 -2.96 -3.77
CA GLY A 45 -7.43 -2.74 -3.54
C GLY A 45 -7.18 -1.62 -2.54
N ALA A 46 -7.91 -0.52 -2.66
CA ALA A 46 -7.77 0.63 -1.75
C ALA A 46 -8.17 0.29 -0.32
N LEU A 47 -9.25 -0.48 -0.14
CA LEU A 47 -9.66 -0.98 1.18
C LEU A 47 -8.57 -1.87 1.80
N ARG A 48 -8.04 -2.84 1.06
CA ARG A 48 -6.99 -3.74 1.56
C ARG A 48 -5.67 -3.01 1.82
N SER A 49 -5.31 -2.05 0.98
CA SER A 49 -4.19 -1.14 1.21
C SER A 49 -4.40 -0.42 2.55
N GLY A 50 -5.56 0.22 2.73
CA GLY A 50 -5.90 0.94 3.96
C GLY A 50 -5.79 0.10 5.23
N ASP A 51 -6.30 -1.14 5.21
CA ASP A 51 -6.20 -2.06 6.34
C ASP A 51 -4.73 -2.39 6.67
N LEU A 52 -3.92 -2.72 5.65
CA LEU A 52 -2.52 -3.13 5.82
C LEU A 52 -1.65 -2.00 6.35
N ILE A 53 -1.81 -0.78 5.84
CA ILE A 53 -1.02 0.35 6.34
C ILE A 53 -1.43 0.73 7.76
N ASN A 54 -2.70 0.59 8.12
CA ASN A 54 -3.17 0.83 9.49
C ASN A 54 -2.55 -0.17 10.46
N GLU A 55 -2.57 -1.45 10.13
CA GLU A 55 -1.95 -2.49 10.98
C GLU A 55 -0.43 -2.28 11.09
N ALA A 56 0.23 -1.98 9.97
CA ALA A 56 1.65 -1.67 9.95
C ALA A 56 1.99 -0.50 10.88
N LEU A 57 1.17 0.56 10.87
CA LEU A 57 1.33 1.71 11.74
C LEU A 57 1.13 1.33 13.22
N ILE A 58 0.14 0.48 13.53
CA ILE A 58 -0.06 -0.02 14.90
C ILE A 58 1.17 -0.78 15.37
N HIS A 59 1.69 -1.71 14.57
CA HIS A 59 2.92 -2.45 14.91
C HIS A 59 4.13 -1.53 15.05
N GLN A 60 4.30 -0.54 14.18
CA GLN A 60 5.39 0.43 14.26
C GLN A 60 5.30 1.30 15.52
N ILE A 61 4.09 1.70 15.93
CA ILE A 61 3.86 2.44 17.18
C ILE A 61 4.21 1.56 18.38
N GLN A 62 3.74 0.31 18.41
CA GLN A 62 4.07 -0.64 19.48
C GLN A 62 5.58 -0.93 19.56
N ALA A 63 6.26 -1.03 18.41
CA ALA A 63 7.71 -1.18 18.36
C ALA A 63 8.42 0.03 18.96
N SER A 64 7.98 1.24 18.58
CA SER A 64 8.49 2.50 19.13
C SER A 64 8.29 2.58 20.65
N ASP A 65 7.10 2.23 21.14
CA ASP A 65 6.81 2.18 22.58
C ASP A 65 7.69 1.15 23.30
N THR A 66 7.92 0.00 22.69
CA THR A 66 8.81 -1.04 23.24
C THR A 66 10.27 -0.58 23.27
N TRP A 67 10.72 0.15 22.25
CA TRP A 67 12.04 0.79 22.26
C TRP A 67 12.15 1.87 23.33
N ASN A 68 11.10 2.67 23.54
CA ASN A 68 11.06 3.65 24.61
C ASN A 68 11.17 2.97 25.99
N GLU A 69 10.48 1.85 26.20
CA GLU A 69 10.62 1.05 27.43
C GLU A 69 12.04 0.51 27.59
N TYR A 70 12.63 -0.04 26.53
CA TYR A 70 14.03 -0.49 26.53
C TYR A 70 14.98 0.64 26.94
N GLN A 71 14.87 1.82 26.32
CA GLN A 71 15.71 2.98 26.65
C GLN A 71 15.51 3.43 28.10
N ALA A 72 14.28 3.40 28.60
CA ALA A 72 13.98 3.72 29.99
C ALA A 72 14.62 2.72 30.97
N SER A 73 14.61 1.42 30.65
CA SER A 73 15.30 0.39 31.45
C SER A 73 16.81 0.60 31.45
N ARG A 74 17.43 0.88 30.28
CA ARG A 74 18.86 1.24 30.17
C ARG A 74 19.21 2.46 31.01
N GLN A 75 18.36 3.48 31.01
CA GLN A 75 18.58 4.68 31.80
C GLN A 75 18.50 4.38 33.31
N LYS A 76 17.54 3.56 33.76
CA LYS A 76 17.45 3.11 35.16
C LYS A 76 18.66 2.29 35.57
N GLU A 77 19.10 1.34 34.73
CA GLU A 77 20.32 0.55 34.91
C GLU A 77 21.52 1.48 35.14
N HIS A 78 21.69 2.48 34.27
CA HIS A 78 22.78 3.45 34.37
C HIS A 78 22.70 4.28 35.67
N ILE A 79 21.52 4.77 36.05
CA ILE A 79 21.32 5.52 37.30
C ILE A 79 21.68 4.67 38.53
N TYR A 80 21.23 3.42 38.58
CA TYR A 80 21.57 2.52 39.68
C TYR A 80 23.05 2.15 39.72
N THR A 81 23.69 2.03 38.55
CA THR A 81 25.14 1.80 38.45
C THR A 81 25.92 2.97 39.04
N VAL A 82 25.62 4.21 38.62
CA VAL A 82 26.24 5.41 39.19
C VAL A 82 26.00 5.53 40.70
N ALA A 83 24.79 5.20 41.17
CA ALA A 83 24.47 5.21 42.59
C ALA A 83 25.22 4.12 43.39
N ALA A 84 25.43 2.94 42.80
CA ALA A 84 26.21 1.85 43.40
C ALA A 84 27.69 2.21 43.49
N ASP A 85 28.27 2.78 42.42
CA ASP A 85 29.67 3.21 42.36
C ASP A 85 29.93 4.32 43.38
N GLY A 86 29.04 5.30 43.50
CA GLY A 86 29.14 6.35 44.50
C GLY A 86 29.14 5.85 45.96
N ILE A 87 28.46 4.73 46.24
CA ILE A 87 28.51 4.07 47.57
C ILE A 87 29.80 3.27 47.73
N ALA A 88 30.27 2.60 46.68
CA ALA A 88 31.48 1.79 46.71
C ALA A 88 32.74 2.64 46.94
N ASP A 89 32.79 3.82 46.32
CA ASP A 89 33.89 4.79 46.42
C ASP A 89 33.81 5.70 47.65
N GLY A 90 32.64 5.75 48.31
CA GLY A 90 32.38 6.58 49.49
C GLY A 90 33.00 6.04 50.79
N ARG A 91 33.23 6.94 51.75
CA ARG A 91 33.75 6.57 53.10
C ARG A 91 32.76 5.75 53.95
N SER A 92 31.47 5.78 53.64
CA SER A 92 30.42 5.02 54.34
C SER A 92 29.94 3.85 53.47
N ARG A 93 30.43 2.64 53.77
CA ARG A 93 30.03 1.41 53.07
C ARG A 93 28.68 0.91 53.59
N ASN A 94 27.59 1.35 52.96
CA ASN A 94 26.27 0.78 53.20
C ASN A 94 26.06 -0.47 52.32
N ALA A 95 26.53 -1.63 52.79
CA ALA A 95 26.49 -2.89 52.05
C ALA A 95 25.07 -3.33 51.65
N ALA A 96 24.07 -3.07 52.48
CA ALA A 96 22.67 -3.38 52.18
C ALA A 96 22.15 -2.56 50.99
N ARG A 97 22.42 -1.25 50.95
CA ARG A 97 22.00 -0.37 49.84
C ARG A 97 22.74 -0.71 48.54
N LEU A 98 24.03 -1.07 48.64
CA LEU A 98 24.80 -1.54 47.49
C LEU A 98 24.22 -2.84 46.90
N GLY A 99 23.84 -3.79 47.77
CA GLY A 99 23.18 -5.03 47.37
C GLY A 99 21.84 -4.77 46.66
N SER A 100 21.02 -3.84 47.17
CA SER A 100 19.76 -3.48 46.51
C SER A 100 19.97 -2.88 45.12
N TYR A 101 20.93 -1.97 44.93
CA TYR A 101 21.17 -1.39 43.61
C TYR A 101 21.70 -2.42 42.61
N ARG A 102 22.60 -3.31 43.03
CA ARG A 102 23.06 -4.42 42.19
C ARG A 102 21.93 -5.36 41.76
N SER A 103 20.99 -5.63 42.67
CA SER A 103 19.77 -6.38 42.35
C SER A 103 18.92 -5.65 41.30
N GLU A 104 18.69 -4.34 41.44
CA GLU A 104 17.90 -3.58 40.46
C GLU A 104 18.59 -3.49 39.10
N ILE A 105 19.92 -3.33 39.05
CA ILE A 105 20.70 -3.38 37.80
C ILE A 105 20.46 -4.70 37.07
N ALA A 106 20.62 -5.83 37.77
CA ALA A 106 20.39 -7.15 37.18
C ALA A 106 18.94 -7.33 36.70
N ARG A 107 17.98 -6.76 37.44
CA ARG A 107 16.54 -6.82 37.12
C ARG A 107 16.20 -6.03 35.86
N GLU A 108 16.77 -4.84 35.68
CA GLU A 108 16.57 -4.01 34.49
C GLU A 108 17.33 -4.58 33.28
N ALA A 109 18.58 -5.03 33.46
CA ALA A 109 19.36 -5.67 32.41
C ALA A 109 18.69 -6.94 31.84
N ALA A 110 17.99 -7.71 32.70
CA ALA A 110 17.24 -8.88 32.27
C ALA A 110 16.05 -8.56 31.33
N LYS A 111 15.53 -7.32 31.35
CA LYS A 111 14.42 -6.87 30.48
C LYS A 111 14.91 -6.43 29.10
N GLU A 112 16.18 -6.06 28.96
CA GLU A 112 16.72 -5.46 27.74
C GLU A 112 16.63 -6.38 26.52
N THR A 113 17.08 -7.63 26.67
CA THR A 113 17.06 -8.61 25.57
C THR A 113 15.63 -8.91 25.10
N PRO A 114 14.65 -9.25 25.97
CA PRO A 114 13.29 -9.52 25.53
C PRO A 114 12.60 -8.29 24.94
N LEU A 115 12.85 -7.09 25.46
CA LEU A 115 12.30 -5.85 24.90
C LEU A 115 12.88 -5.58 23.50
N ALA A 116 14.19 -5.70 23.32
CA ALA A 116 14.83 -5.51 22.03
C ALA A 116 14.36 -6.55 20.99
N SER A 117 14.21 -7.83 21.38
CA SER A 117 13.67 -8.85 20.47
C SER A 117 12.22 -8.59 20.10
N LYS A 118 11.39 -8.16 21.07
CA LYS A 118 9.98 -7.86 20.83
C LYS A 118 9.82 -6.65 19.90
N ALA A 119 10.59 -5.58 20.13
CA ALA A 119 10.55 -4.39 19.27
C ALA A 119 10.92 -4.74 17.82
N ARG A 120 11.98 -5.53 17.62
CA ARG A 120 12.39 -5.97 16.27
C ARG A 120 11.36 -6.87 15.58
N ALA A 121 10.72 -7.77 16.31
CA ALA A 121 9.66 -8.60 15.75
C ALA A 121 8.48 -7.75 15.25
N LEU A 122 8.08 -6.74 16.04
CA LEU A 122 7.03 -5.79 15.63
C LEU A 122 7.44 -4.95 14.43
N GLU A 123 8.72 -4.55 14.31
CA GLU A 123 9.24 -3.86 13.12
C GLU A 123 9.21 -4.76 11.88
N GLU A 124 9.52 -6.05 12.03
CA GLU A 124 9.48 -7.01 10.93
C GLU A 124 8.05 -7.28 10.45
N ASP A 125 7.11 -7.44 11.38
CA ASP A 125 5.68 -7.57 11.08
C ASP A 125 5.15 -6.32 10.34
N SER A 126 5.47 -5.13 10.85
CA SER A 126 5.13 -3.86 10.20
C SER A 126 5.71 -3.75 8.79
N ALA A 127 6.99 -4.11 8.60
CA ALA A 127 7.63 -4.06 7.30
C ALA A 127 6.99 -5.02 6.29
N GLY A 128 6.57 -6.21 6.74
CA GLY A 128 5.83 -7.17 5.92
C GLY A 128 4.48 -6.61 5.45
N GLU A 129 3.75 -5.95 6.33
CA GLU A 129 2.47 -5.31 6.03
C GLU A 129 2.62 -4.12 5.08
N VAL A 130 3.66 -3.29 5.25
CA VAL A 130 4.01 -2.20 4.33
C VAL A 130 4.35 -2.73 2.94
N ALA A 131 5.07 -3.85 2.84
CA ALA A 131 5.40 -4.45 1.55
C ALA A 131 4.14 -4.90 0.79
N ARG A 132 3.17 -5.49 1.50
CA ARG A 132 1.85 -5.84 0.93
C ARG A 132 1.04 -4.60 0.56
N HIS A 133 1.04 -3.57 1.42
CA HIS A 133 0.40 -2.29 1.16
C HIS A 133 0.85 -1.69 -0.18
N HIS A 134 2.16 -1.58 -0.41
CA HIS A 134 2.69 -1.00 -1.66
C HIS A 134 2.22 -1.75 -2.90
N ALA A 135 2.08 -3.08 -2.85
CA ALA A 135 1.55 -3.85 -3.98
C ALA A 135 0.11 -3.45 -4.33
N PHE A 136 -0.75 -3.26 -3.33
CA PHE A 136 -2.12 -2.78 -3.53
C PHE A 136 -2.18 -1.32 -3.96
N GLU A 137 -1.34 -0.46 -3.38
CA GLU A 137 -1.25 0.96 -3.73
C GLU A 137 -0.89 1.15 -5.21
N TYR A 138 0.13 0.43 -5.70
CA TYR A 138 0.50 0.46 -7.12
C TYR A 138 -0.60 -0.09 -8.03
N ALA A 139 -1.29 -1.15 -7.59
CA ALA A 139 -2.42 -1.69 -8.33
C ALA A 139 -3.55 -0.65 -8.49
N VAL A 140 -3.93 0.01 -7.40
CA VAL A 140 -4.97 1.05 -7.39
C VAL A 140 -4.58 2.22 -8.30
N ALA A 141 -3.34 2.70 -8.19
CA ALA A 141 -2.85 3.81 -9.00
C ALA A 141 -2.91 3.49 -10.51
N LEU A 142 -2.45 2.30 -10.91
CA LEU A 142 -2.47 1.87 -12.30
C LEU A 142 -3.90 1.66 -12.84
N LEU A 143 -4.80 1.12 -12.02
CA LEU A 143 -6.21 0.98 -12.38
C LEU A 143 -6.88 2.34 -12.57
N GLN A 144 -6.58 3.33 -11.71
CA GLN A 144 -7.08 4.70 -11.87
C GLN A 144 -6.56 5.36 -13.15
N VAL A 145 -5.28 5.19 -13.48
CA VAL A 145 -4.73 5.63 -14.76
C VAL A 145 -5.44 4.94 -15.94
N GLY A 146 -5.68 3.63 -15.83
CA GLY A 146 -6.45 2.87 -16.81
C GLY A 146 -7.86 3.43 -17.01
N ILE A 147 -8.59 3.73 -15.94
CA ILE A 147 -9.93 4.34 -15.99
C ILE A 147 -9.88 5.72 -16.67
N ALA A 148 -8.92 6.57 -16.30
CA ALA A 148 -8.77 7.91 -16.86
C ALA A 148 -8.47 7.86 -18.37
N LEU A 149 -7.54 6.99 -18.78
CA LEU A 149 -7.23 6.77 -20.19
C LEU A 149 -8.41 6.17 -20.95
N GLY A 150 -9.21 5.31 -20.31
CA GLY A 150 -10.44 4.78 -20.89
C GLY A 150 -11.47 5.88 -21.15
N ALA A 151 -11.68 6.78 -20.18
CA ALA A 151 -12.56 7.94 -20.35
C ALA A 151 -12.09 8.86 -21.49
N VAL A 152 -10.78 9.13 -21.57
CA VAL A 152 -10.19 9.91 -22.68
C VAL A 152 -10.38 9.18 -24.02
N ALA A 153 -10.20 7.86 -24.06
CA ALA A 153 -10.39 7.07 -25.27
C ALA A 153 -11.84 7.12 -25.78
N ALA A 154 -12.81 7.04 -24.88
CA ALA A 154 -14.23 7.19 -25.20
C ALA A 154 -14.54 8.59 -25.76
N LEU A 155 -14.04 9.64 -25.09
CA LEU A 155 -14.27 11.03 -25.51
C LEU A 155 -13.61 11.35 -26.87
N ALA A 156 -12.35 10.93 -27.05
CA ALA A 156 -11.58 11.15 -28.27
C ALA A 156 -11.93 10.16 -29.40
N ARG A 157 -12.85 9.22 -29.15
CA ARG A 157 -13.20 8.12 -30.07
C ARG A 157 -11.96 7.37 -30.60
N SER A 158 -10.93 7.21 -29.76
CA SER A 158 -9.61 6.68 -30.14
C SER A 158 -9.40 5.26 -29.63
N LYS A 159 -9.47 4.27 -30.54
CA LYS A 159 -9.18 2.85 -30.21
C LYS A 159 -7.75 2.63 -29.68
N PRO A 160 -6.69 3.28 -30.21
CA PRO A 160 -5.35 3.15 -29.63
C PRO A 160 -5.29 3.57 -28.16
N ALA A 161 -5.95 4.66 -27.78
CA ALA A 161 -6.00 5.11 -26.39
C ALA A 161 -6.70 4.09 -25.49
N TRP A 162 -7.73 3.39 -26.00
CA TRP A 162 -8.40 2.32 -25.27
C TRP A 162 -7.49 1.11 -25.03
N TYR A 163 -6.68 0.70 -26.01
CA TYR A 163 -5.72 -0.38 -25.80
C TYR A 163 -4.65 -0.04 -24.76
N ILE A 164 -4.19 1.22 -24.71
CA ILE A 164 -3.25 1.68 -23.68
C ILE A 164 -3.92 1.64 -22.29
N SER A 165 -5.18 2.06 -22.18
CA SER A 165 -5.98 1.94 -20.96
C SER A 165 -6.08 0.49 -20.49
N LEU A 166 -6.37 -0.45 -21.39
CA LEU A 166 -6.44 -1.88 -21.08
C LEU A 166 -5.09 -2.44 -20.64
N ALA A 167 -3.99 -2.03 -21.28
CA ALA A 167 -2.65 -2.44 -20.89
C ALA A 167 -2.31 -1.94 -19.47
N ALA A 168 -2.58 -0.68 -19.17
CA ALA A 168 -2.40 -0.12 -17.83
C ALA A 168 -3.24 -0.87 -16.78
N GLY A 169 -4.51 -1.15 -17.08
CA GLY A 169 -5.40 -1.92 -16.20
C GLY A 169 -4.93 -3.36 -16.00
N ALA A 170 -4.42 -4.03 -17.04
CA ALA A 170 -3.85 -5.38 -16.93
C ALA A 170 -2.62 -5.42 -16.01
N VAL A 171 -1.73 -4.43 -16.11
CA VAL A 171 -0.59 -4.29 -15.18
C VAL A 171 -1.08 -4.02 -13.76
N GLY A 172 -2.11 -3.18 -13.59
CA GLY A 172 -2.76 -2.95 -12.29
C GLY A 172 -3.32 -4.23 -11.67
N ILE A 173 -4.04 -5.05 -12.45
CA ILE A 173 -4.56 -6.35 -12.01
C ILE A 173 -3.42 -7.30 -11.61
N PHE A 174 -2.31 -7.30 -12.36
CA PHE A 174 -1.14 -8.09 -12.00
C PHE A 174 -0.59 -7.72 -10.62
N PHE A 175 -0.43 -6.42 -10.33
CA PHE A 175 -0.01 -5.98 -8.99
C PHE A 175 -1.04 -6.31 -7.91
N PHE A 176 -2.33 -6.22 -8.23
CA PHE A 176 -3.41 -6.59 -7.31
C PHE A 176 -3.32 -8.07 -6.90
N ILE A 177 -3.14 -8.97 -7.87
CA ILE A 177 -2.98 -10.40 -7.61
C ILE A 177 -1.70 -10.66 -6.81
N ARG A 178 -0.61 -9.99 -7.17
CA ARG A 178 0.66 -10.09 -6.42
C ARG A 178 0.51 -9.65 -4.97
N GLY A 179 -0.30 -8.62 -4.69
CA GLY A 179 -0.58 -8.15 -3.33
C GLY A 179 -1.25 -9.20 -2.44
N PHE A 180 -2.04 -10.13 -3.02
CA PHE A 180 -2.60 -11.28 -2.29
C PHE A 180 -1.62 -12.44 -2.13
N ALA A 181 -0.56 -12.51 -2.95
CA ALA A 181 0.40 -13.61 -2.96
C ALA A 181 1.65 -13.34 -2.08
N LEU A 182 1.85 -12.08 -1.66
CA LEU A 182 2.84 -11.65 -0.66
C LEU A 182 2.29 -11.89 0.74
#